data_AF-A0A7J0FS62-F1
#
_entry.id   AF-A0A7J0FS62-F1
#
_cell.length_a   1.000
_cell.length_b   1.000
_cell.length_c   1.000
_cell.angle_alpha   90.00
_cell.angle_beta   90.00
_cell.angle_gamma   90.00
#
_symmetry.space_group_name_H-M   'P 1'
#
loop_
_entity.id
_entity.type
_entity.pdbx_description
1 polymer ?
#
loop_
_entity_poly.entity_id
_entity_poly.type
_entity_poly.pdbx_seq_one_letter_code
_entity_poly.pdbx_strand_id
1 'polypeptide(L)'
;MFRGAKIANGLNIFKWRRRDESSLTTGLLDDVHHEIELSDYRRAPSPGSESPSGLLNGESLNVEPIADLDLFFERLYSYYCEKGLWCIIIKWIVELLSLAFTICFSGFVLLYVDWNGLRNAKCGMDAVESGIKPCDLSKEALHQHPLVPFTLSKAIIVGYLGIFSIYWIFCFLRFFAQLKDILKIRQFYYNRNFCVRRDFISDPKTLKKRLMVVGLAMLLLSPFLVIFMLVYLFLRHAEQFYNHPSTASSRRWSNLSKWIFREFNEVDHFFKHRINSSILHASDYLKQFPSPIITIVAKFISFVSGGFAAILIIIAFLEESLLEGHIFGRNLFWYAAVFGTITAITRAAVSDELLVLDPQGAMSLVVQHTHHMPKRWRGKENTVTVRTEF
;
A
#
# COMPACT_ATOMS: atom_id res chain seq x y z
N MET A 1 -30.57 -54.98 -35.29
CA MET A 1 -31.91 -54.38 -35.30
C MET A 1 -31.82 -53.05 -34.54
N PHE A 2 -32.16 -51.96 -35.20
CA PHE A 2 -32.09 -50.58 -34.71
C PHE A 2 -32.65 -50.40 -33.28
N ARG A 3 -32.02 -49.61 -32.40
CA ARG A 3 -32.24 -48.15 -32.23
C ARG A 3 -31.68 -47.63 -30.89
N GLY A 4 -30.93 -46.53 -30.95
CA GLY A 4 -31.15 -45.37 -30.09
C GLY A 4 -30.46 -45.29 -28.72
N ALA A 5 -29.29 -44.64 -28.69
CA ALA A 5 -28.61 -44.15 -27.51
C ALA A 5 -29.38 -43.03 -26.75
N LYS A 6 -29.14 -42.92 -25.44
CA LYS A 6 -28.82 -41.64 -24.79
C LYS A 6 -28.13 -41.85 -23.43
N ILE A 7 -26.94 -41.28 -23.34
CA ILE A 7 -26.08 -41.12 -22.17
C ILE A 7 -26.57 -39.92 -21.36
N ALA A 8 -26.58 -40.03 -20.03
CA ALA A 8 -26.37 -38.90 -19.12
C ALA A 8 -25.79 -39.40 -17.79
N ASN A 9 -24.50 -39.13 -17.59
CA ASN A 9 -23.78 -39.19 -16.32
C ASN A 9 -24.24 -38.05 -15.40
N GLY A 10 -24.29 -38.31 -14.10
CA GLY A 10 -24.41 -37.30 -13.05
C GLY A 10 -23.86 -37.83 -11.73
N LEU A 11 -22.56 -37.61 -11.50
CA LEU A 11 -21.85 -37.93 -10.26
C LEU A 11 -22.46 -37.18 -9.07
N ASN A 12 -23.03 -37.93 -8.13
CA ASN A 12 -23.27 -37.51 -6.76
C ASN A 12 -21.98 -37.70 -5.94
N ILE A 13 -21.10 -36.70 -5.93
CA ILE A 13 -19.98 -36.61 -5.00
C ILE A 13 -20.06 -35.24 -4.34
N PHE A 14 -20.70 -35.14 -3.19
CA PHE A 14 -20.38 -34.23 -2.06
C PHE A 14 -21.42 -34.46 -0.95
N LYS A 15 -21.26 -35.57 -0.22
CA LYS A 15 -22.04 -35.86 1.00
C LYS A 15 -21.10 -35.70 2.19
N TRP A 16 -21.07 -34.49 2.75
CA TRP A 16 -20.31 -34.15 3.95
C TRP A 16 -20.89 -34.90 5.16
N ARG A 17 -20.11 -35.82 5.72
CA ARG A 17 -20.46 -36.60 6.91
C ARG A 17 -20.07 -35.78 8.16
N ARG A 18 -21.07 -35.17 8.79
CA ARG A 18 -20.97 -34.62 10.16
C ARG A 18 -20.70 -35.79 11.10
N ARG A 19 -19.52 -35.84 11.73
CA ARG A 19 -19.19 -36.80 12.77
C ARG A 19 -19.16 -36.02 14.08
N ASP A 20 -20.14 -36.32 14.92
CA ASP A 20 -20.29 -35.81 16.27
C ASP A 20 -19.17 -36.30 17.20
N GLU A 21 -19.15 -35.65 18.36
CA GLU A 21 -18.21 -35.61 19.48
C GLU A 21 -17.69 -36.94 20.05
N SER A 22 -16.69 -36.78 20.91
CA SER A 22 -16.19 -37.66 21.98
C SER A 22 -14.97 -38.53 21.66
N SER A 23 -13.80 -38.03 22.09
CA SER A 23 -12.67 -38.80 22.68
C SER A 23 -11.41 -37.93 22.75
N LEU A 24 -11.41 -36.86 23.57
CA LEU A 24 -10.18 -36.13 23.89
C LEU A 24 -10.30 -35.28 25.18
N THR A 25 -11.11 -35.76 26.13
CA THR A 25 -11.30 -35.14 27.45
C THR A 25 -10.94 -36.14 28.55
N THR A 26 -9.66 -36.53 28.63
CA THR A 26 -9.07 -37.19 29.82
C THR A 26 -7.53 -37.17 29.73
N GLY A 27 -6.93 -35.98 29.76
CA GLY A 27 -5.46 -35.87 29.81
C GLY A 27 -4.90 -34.44 29.90
N LEU A 28 -5.71 -33.46 30.29
CA LEU A 28 -5.31 -32.04 30.30
C LEU A 28 -5.83 -31.33 31.56
N LEU A 29 -5.68 -32.00 32.70
CA LEU A 29 -5.76 -31.39 34.03
C LEU A 29 -4.44 -31.69 34.74
N ASP A 30 -3.38 -31.03 34.29
CA ASP A 30 -2.26 -30.71 35.17
C ASP A 30 -2.04 -29.20 35.01
N ASP A 31 -2.82 -28.46 35.81
CA ASP A 31 -2.93 -27.01 35.78
C ASP A 31 -1.79 -26.46 36.65
N VAL A 32 -0.56 -26.50 36.13
CA VAL A 32 0.54 -25.72 36.69
C VAL A 32 0.43 -24.31 36.14
N HIS A 33 -0.27 -23.45 36.89
CA HIS A 33 -0.25 -22.01 36.66
C HIS A 33 1.21 -21.52 36.69
N HIS A 34 1.76 -21.15 35.53
CA HIS A 34 2.89 -20.23 35.49
C HIS A 34 2.34 -18.85 35.82
N GLU A 35 2.50 -18.45 37.09
CA GLU A 35 2.36 -17.05 37.49
C GLU A 35 3.31 -16.23 36.62
N ILE A 36 2.73 -15.40 35.75
CA ILE A 36 3.43 -14.29 35.14
C ILE A 36 3.65 -13.31 36.30
N GLU A 37 4.89 -13.20 36.80
CA GLU A 37 5.27 -12.09 37.66
C GLU A 37 5.07 -10.79 36.88
N LEU A 38 3.90 -10.16 37.06
CA LEU A 38 3.73 -8.76 36.75
C LEU A 38 4.69 -7.99 37.66
N SER A 39 5.63 -7.27 37.07
CA SER A 39 6.47 -6.32 37.77
C SER A 39 5.59 -5.38 38.62
N ASP A 40 6.03 -5.14 39.86
CA ASP A 40 5.38 -4.40 40.95
C ASP A 40 5.10 -2.90 40.67
N TYR A 41 4.72 -2.54 39.43
CA TYR A 41 4.18 -1.23 39.14
C TYR A 41 2.70 -1.16 39.51
N ARG A 42 2.48 -0.59 40.71
CA ARG A 42 1.22 -0.03 41.23
C ARG A 42 0.31 -1.04 41.96
N ARG A 43 0.78 -1.51 43.12
CA ARG A 43 -0.12 -1.91 44.21
C ARG A 43 -0.90 -0.66 44.66
N ALA A 44 -2.23 -0.68 44.53
CA ALA A 44 -3.08 0.39 45.07
C ALA A 44 -2.95 0.46 46.60
N PRO A 45 -2.96 1.65 47.23
CA PRO A 45 -2.83 1.75 48.68
C PRO A 45 -4.06 1.12 49.36
N SER A 46 -3.83 0.46 50.48
CA SER A 46 -4.88 -0.07 51.39
C SER A 46 -5.87 1.03 51.80
N PRO A 47 -7.15 0.69 52.09
CA PRO A 47 -8.24 1.64 52.31
C PRO A 47 -8.20 2.32 53.70
N GLY A 48 -7.04 2.83 54.11
CA GLY A 48 -6.83 3.40 55.44
C GLY A 48 -5.76 4.49 55.54
N SER A 49 -5.27 5.06 54.44
CA SER A 49 -4.43 6.26 54.51
C SER A 49 -5.29 7.51 54.40
N GLU A 50 -5.34 8.30 55.47
CA GLU A 50 -5.96 9.62 55.48
C GLU A 50 -5.37 10.50 54.35
N SER A 51 -6.21 10.92 53.43
CA SER A 51 -5.84 11.84 52.36
C SER A 51 -5.52 13.23 52.96
N PRO A 52 -4.42 13.88 52.57
CA PRO A 52 -4.11 15.24 53.01
C PRO A 52 -5.12 16.20 52.36
N SER A 53 -6.16 16.53 53.11
CA SER A 53 -7.29 17.35 52.66
C SER A 53 -6.98 18.86 52.65
N GLY A 54 -5.69 19.23 52.77
CA GLY A 54 -5.26 20.61 53.01
C GLY A 54 -4.64 21.35 51.81
N LEU A 55 -4.64 20.77 50.61
CA LEU A 55 -3.89 21.34 49.46
C LEU A 55 -4.75 21.76 48.26
N LEU A 56 -6.07 21.64 48.35
CA LEU A 56 -7.00 22.12 47.32
C LEU A 56 -7.94 23.14 47.95
N ASN A 57 -7.63 24.42 47.72
CA ASN A 57 -8.48 25.55 48.09
C ASN A 57 -9.84 25.45 47.38
N GLY A 58 -10.82 24.80 47.99
CA GLY A 58 -12.26 25.03 47.79
C GLY A 58 -12.85 24.87 46.39
N GLU A 59 -12.05 24.59 45.36
CA GLU A 59 -12.55 24.26 44.04
C GLU A 59 -12.91 22.78 44.04
N SER A 60 -14.20 22.52 44.24
CA SER A 60 -14.79 21.23 43.89
C SER A 60 -14.46 20.98 42.41
N LEU A 61 -13.46 20.14 42.15
CA LEU A 61 -13.23 19.56 40.83
C LEU A 61 -14.49 18.79 40.48
N ASN A 62 -15.42 19.47 39.79
CA ASN A 62 -16.51 18.85 39.05
C ASN A 62 -15.87 18.03 37.93
N VAL A 63 -15.27 16.89 38.29
CA VAL A 63 -14.84 15.90 37.31
C VAL A 63 -16.13 15.28 36.80
N GLU A 64 -16.66 15.87 35.74
CA GLU A 64 -17.76 15.26 35.00
C GLU A 64 -17.30 13.86 34.58
N PRO A 65 -18.05 12.80 34.95
CA PRO A 65 -17.68 11.44 34.57
C PRO A 65 -17.69 11.34 33.04
N ILE A 66 -16.55 10.91 32.49
CA ILE A 66 -16.34 10.68 31.06
C ILE A 66 -17.37 9.65 30.59
N ALA A 67 -18.27 10.02 29.69
CA ALA A 67 -19.33 9.12 29.25
C ALA A 67 -18.80 7.94 28.41
N ASP A 68 -17.76 8.16 27.59
CA ASP A 68 -17.15 7.14 26.73
C ASP A 68 -15.61 7.17 26.87
N LEU A 69 -15.08 6.32 27.74
CA LEU A 69 -13.64 6.21 27.97
C LEU A 69 -12.90 5.68 26.73
N ASP A 70 -13.51 4.76 25.97
CA ASP A 70 -12.88 4.17 24.78
C ASP A 70 -12.61 5.22 23.71
N LEU A 71 -13.62 6.04 23.39
CA LEU A 71 -13.50 7.12 22.42
C LEU A 71 -12.51 8.20 22.89
N PHE A 72 -12.46 8.45 24.20
CA PHE A 72 -11.51 9.37 24.79
C PHE A 72 -10.06 8.86 24.62
N PHE A 73 -9.79 7.60 24.99
CA PHE A 73 -8.45 7.02 24.87
C PHE A 73 -8.02 6.86 23.40
N GLU A 74 -8.93 6.49 22.49
CA GLU A 74 -8.64 6.42 21.06
C GLU A 74 -8.20 7.79 20.50
N ARG A 75 -8.94 8.85 20.85
CA ARG A 75 -8.64 10.21 20.38
C ARG A 75 -7.38 10.78 21.03
N LEU A 76 -7.18 10.54 22.33
CA LEU A 76 -5.95 10.92 23.04
C LEU A 76 -4.73 10.24 22.41
N TYR A 77 -4.86 8.95 22.12
CA TYR A 77 -3.84 8.16 21.46
C TYR A 77 -3.55 8.69 20.04
N SER A 78 -4.58 8.99 19.25
CA SER A 78 -4.42 9.58 17.91
C SER A 78 -3.74 10.95 17.97
N TYR A 79 -4.13 11.79 18.94
CA TYR A 79 -3.53 13.11 19.15
C TYR A 79 -2.03 13.00 19.47
N TYR A 80 -1.67 12.07 20.35
CA TYR A 80 -0.28 11.79 20.68
C TYR A 80 0.51 11.30 19.47
N CYS A 81 -0.01 10.30 18.74
CA CYS A 81 0.67 9.72 17.59
C CYS A 81 0.86 10.72 16.44
N GLU A 82 -0.12 11.60 16.20
CA GLU A 82 -0.04 12.61 15.15
C GLU A 82 0.70 13.88 15.57
N LYS A 83 1.30 13.91 16.78
CA LYS A 83 2.11 15.04 17.29
C LYS A 83 1.33 16.35 17.45
N GLY A 84 0.04 16.24 17.79
CA GLY A 84 -0.81 17.37 18.16
C GLY A 84 -1.65 17.96 17.02
N LEU A 85 -2.61 18.82 17.40
CA LEU A 85 -3.73 19.29 16.57
C LEU A 85 -3.33 19.92 15.24
N TRP A 86 -2.29 20.76 15.23
CA TRP A 86 -1.85 21.43 14.00
C TRP A 86 -1.33 20.45 12.97
N CYS A 87 -0.62 19.40 13.39
CA CYS A 87 -0.15 18.35 12.48
C CYS A 87 -1.33 17.58 11.88
N ILE A 88 -2.37 17.28 12.67
CA ILE A 88 -3.61 16.63 12.20
C ILE A 88 -4.30 17.49 11.14
N ILE A 89 -4.52 18.77 11.45
CA ILE A 89 -5.21 19.69 10.55
C ILE A 89 -4.42 19.88 9.26
N ILE A 90 -3.11 20.10 9.35
CA ILE A 90 -2.23 20.25 8.18
C ILE A 90 -2.27 18.97 7.34
N LYS A 91 -2.19 17.78 7.95
CA LYS A 91 -2.29 16.50 7.24
C LYS A 91 -3.59 16.41 6.44
N TRP A 92 -4.74 16.73 7.05
CA TRP A 92 -6.02 16.69 6.34
C TRP A 92 -6.14 17.73 5.24
N ILE A 93 -5.62 18.94 5.44
CA ILE A 93 -5.54 19.97 4.40
C ILE A 93 -4.70 19.48 3.23
N VAL A 94 -3.52 18.92 3.50
CA VAL A 94 -2.62 18.38 2.48
C VAL A 94 -3.27 17.21 1.73
N GLU A 95 -3.98 16.31 2.42
CA GLU A 95 -4.73 15.22 1.78
C GLU A 95 -5.82 15.75 0.85
N LEU A 96 -6.54 16.80 1.25
CA LEU A 96 -7.60 17.43 0.46
C LEU A 96 -7.05 18.20 -0.76
N LEU A 97 -5.92 18.90 -0.59
CA LEU A 97 -5.20 19.58 -1.68
C LEU A 97 -4.61 18.56 -2.67
N SER A 98 -4.06 17.45 -2.17
CA SER A 98 -3.53 16.37 -3.02
C SER A 98 -4.64 15.73 -3.85
N LEU A 99 -5.83 15.54 -3.27
CA LEU A 99 -7.01 15.06 -3.98
C LEU A 99 -7.44 16.05 -5.07
N ALA A 100 -7.54 17.35 -4.75
CA ALA A 100 -7.86 18.39 -5.73
C ALA A 100 -6.85 18.43 -6.88
N PHE A 101 -5.55 18.42 -6.56
CA PHE A 101 -4.47 18.41 -7.54
C PHE A 101 -4.58 17.21 -8.47
N THR A 102 -4.80 16.01 -7.91
CA THR A 102 -4.94 14.77 -8.71
C THR A 102 -6.12 14.86 -9.68
N ILE A 103 -7.26 15.42 -9.24
CA ILE A 103 -8.44 15.62 -10.11
C ILE A 103 -8.11 16.61 -11.23
N CYS A 104 -7.58 17.78 -10.91
CA CYS A 104 -7.22 18.81 -11.89
C CYS A 104 -6.18 18.31 -12.90
N PHE A 105 -5.13 17.65 -12.42
CA PHE A 105 -4.08 17.08 -13.26
C PHE A 105 -4.62 15.99 -14.18
N SER A 106 -5.48 15.11 -13.66
CA SER A 106 -6.14 14.09 -14.48
C SER A 106 -7.04 14.72 -15.56
N GLY A 107 -7.75 15.80 -15.23
CA GLY A 107 -8.56 16.53 -16.20
C GLY A 107 -7.72 17.19 -17.30
N PHE A 108 -6.59 17.79 -16.95
CA PHE A 108 -5.64 18.35 -17.91
C PHE A 108 -5.11 17.27 -18.87
N VAL A 109 -4.61 16.16 -18.34
CA VAL A 109 -4.04 15.06 -19.12
C VAL A 109 -5.07 14.36 -20.02
N LEU A 110 -6.31 14.20 -19.55
CA LEU A 110 -7.33 13.43 -20.28
C LEU A 110 -8.16 14.28 -21.25
N LEU A 111 -8.37 15.57 -20.97
CA LEU A 111 -9.20 16.45 -21.82
C LEU A 111 -8.39 17.39 -22.70
N TYR A 112 -7.29 17.95 -22.19
CA TYR A 112 -6.56 19.01 -22.89
C TYR A 112 -5.43 18.46 -23.76
N VAL A 113 -4.75 17.39 -23.35
CA VAL A 113 -3.61 16.83 -24.10
C VAL A 113 -4.11 16.00 -25.28
N ASP A 114 -3.72 16.39 -26.50
CA ASP A 114 -3.95 15.58 -27.70
C ASP A 114 -2.85 14.52 -27.86
N TRP A 115 -3.14 13.30 -27.39
CA TRP A 115 -2.21 12.18 -27.50
C TRP A 115 -1.98 11.69 -28.94
N ASN A 116 -2.95 11.89 -29.83
CA ASN A 116 -2.82 11.50 -31.24
C ASN A 116 -2.00 12.53 -32.01
N GLY A 117 -2.25 13.82 -31.76
CA GLY A 117 -1.43 14.92 -32.24
C GLY A 117 0.01 14.78 -31.77
N LEU A 118 0.24 14.58 -30.47
CA LEU A 118 1.58 14.45 -29.89
C LEU A 118 2.37 13.26 -30.43
N ARG A 119 1.70 12.12 -30.71
CA ARG A 119 2.38 10.92 -31.27
C ARG A 119 2.78 11.08 -32.74
N ASN A 120 2.04 11.88 -33.49
CA ASN A 120 2.25 12.09 -34.92
C ASN A 120 2.98 13.39 -35.24
N ALA A 121 3.13 14.28 -34.24
CA ALA A 121 3.85 15.54 -34.37
C ALA A 121 5.34 15.28 -34.59
N LYS A 122 5.82 15.55 -35.81
CA LYS A 122 7.25 15.66 -36.12
C LYS A 122 7.73 17.07 -35.78
N CYS A 123 7.97 17.33 -34.50
CA CYS A 123 8.58 18.58 -34.06
C CYS A 123 10.02 18.32 -33.62
N GLY A 124 10.98 19.00 -34.24
CA GLY A 124 12.42 18.77 -34.02
C GLY A 124 13.23 18.97 -35.31
N MET A 125 14.43 18.37 -35.39
CA MET A 125 15.31 18.47 -36.57
C MET A 125 14.65 17.94 -37.85
N ASP A 126 13.73 16.98 -37.74
CA ASP A 126 12.90 16.49 -38.85
C ASP A 126 12.03 17.59 -39.52
N ALA A 127 11.63 18.62 -38.77
CA ALA A 127 10.89 19.76 -39.30
C ALA A 127 11.81 20.75 -40.04
N VAL A 128 13.06 20.88 -39.58
CA VAL A 128 14.11 21.69 -40.22
C VAL A 128 14.56 21.05 -41.54
N GLU A 129 14.70 19.73 -41.58
CA GLU A 129 15.03 18.97 -42.80
C GLU A 129 13.86 18.94 -43.82
N SER A 130 12.62 18.98 -43.32
CA SER A 130 11.41 19.01 -44.17
C SER A 130 11.01 20.43 -44.64
N GLY A 131 11.73 21.48 -44.25
CA GLY A 131 11.42 22.87 -44.61
C GLY A 131 10.13 23.44 -43.97
N ILE A 132 9.66 22.84 -42.89
CA ILE A 132 8.42 23.22 -42.20
C ILE A 132 8.78 24.16 -41.04
N LYS A 133 7.98 25.23 -40.87
CA LYS A 133 8.14 26.22 -39.79
C LYS A 133 8.29 25.54 -38.41
N PRO A 134 9.05 26.13 -37.46
CA PRO A 134 9.18 25.59 -36.11
C PRO A 134 7.79 25.41 -35.51
N CYS A 135 7.47 24.17 -35.12
CA CYS A 135 6.13 23.87 -34.63
C CYS A 135 6.00 24.42 -33.21
N ASP A 136 4.98 25.26 -32.97
CA ASP A 136 4.57 25.62 -31.62
C ASP A 136 3.95 24.38 -30.96
N LEU A 137 4.76 23.63 -30.21
CA LEU A 137 4.36 22.39 -29.54
C LEU A 137 3.09 22.57 -28.68
N SER A 138 2.90 23.76 -28.10
CA SER A 138 1.73 24.10 -27.29
C SER A 138 0.43 24.18 -28.08
N LYS A 139 0.46 24.57 -29.36
CA LYS A 139 -0.74 24.65 -30.21
C LYS A 139 -1.13 23.28 -30.79
N GLU A 140 -0.15 22.42 -31.00
CA GLU A 140 -0.35 21.06 -31.52
C GLU A 140 -0.69 20.06 -30.41
N ALA A 141 -0.09 20.20 -29.22
CA ALA A 141 -0.28 19.27 -28.11
C ALA A 141 -1.54 19.56 -27.26
N LEU A 142 -2.13 20.76 -27.37
CA LEU A 142 -3.28 21.16 -26.55
C LEU A 142 -4.50 21.48 -27.39
N HIS A 143 -5.61 20.81 -27.09
CA HIS A 143 -6.91 21.17 -27.65
C HIS A 143 -7.37 22.53 -27.08
N GLN A 144 -7.56 23.53 -27.96
CA GLN A 144 -8.12 24.84 -27.58
C GLN A 144 -9.57 24.75 -27.08
N HIS A 145 -10.35 23.81 -27.63
CA HIS A 145 -11.73 23.53 -27.22
C HIS A 145 -11.90 22.04 -26.91
N PRO A 146 -11.55 21.59 -25.70
CA PRO A 146 -11.47 20.16 -25.39
C PRO A 146 -12.84 19.45 -25.43
N LEU A 147 -13.95 20.18 -25.29
CA LEU A 147 -15.31 19.62 -25.21
C LEU A 147 -16.06 19.51 -26.54
N VAL A 148 -15.51 20.04 -27.64
CA VAL A 148 -16.18 20.06 -28.96
C VAL A 148 -15.32 19.33 -30.00
N PRO A 149 -15.85 18.35 -30.76
CA PRO A 149 -17.14 17.69 -30.59
C PRO A 149 -17.15 16.79 -29.33
N PHE A 150 -18.33 16.66 -28.72
CA PHE A 150 -18.53 15.86 -27.51
C PHE A 150 -18.70 14.38 -27.89
N THR A 151 -17.59 13.63 -27.84
CA THR A 151 -17.58 12.18 -28.09
C THR A 151 -17.92 11.39 -26.82
N LEU A 152 -18.31 10.12 -26.97
CA LEU A 152 -18.59 9.22 -25.85
C LEU A 152 -17.40 9.08 -24.88
N SER A 153 -16.15 9.07 -25.39
CA SER A 153 -14.95 9.03 -24.55
C SER A 153 -14.82 10.27 -23.67
N LYS A 154 -15.06 11.46 -24.24
CA LYS A 154 -15.07 12.73 -23.50
C LYS A 154 -16.21 12.78 -22.48
N ALA A 155 -17.37 12.22 -22.80
CA ALA A 155 -18.48 12.09 -21.85
C ALA A 155 -18.11 11.24 -20.63
N ILE A 156 -17.43 10.11 -20.84
CA ILE A 156 -16.93 9.25 -19.77
C ILE A 156 -15.91 9.99 -18.90
N ILE A 157 -14.98 10.74 -19.52
CA ILE A 157 -13.96 11.52 -18.80
C ILE A 157 -14.60 12.62 -17.95
N VAL A 158 -15.56 13.37 -18.51
CA VAL A 158 -16.30 14.41 -17.77
C VAL A 158 -17.11 13.79 -16.63
N GLY A 159 -17.76 12.64 -16.85
CA GLY A 159 -18.45 11.89 -15.80
C GLY A 159 -17.50 11.46 -14.66
N TYR A 160 -16.32 10.93 -15.00
CA TYR A 160 -15.26 10.60 -14.04
C TYR A 160 -14.86 11.84 -13.21
N LEU A 161 -14.54 12.97 -13.85
CA LEU A 161 -14.17 14.21 -13.16
C LEU A 161 -15.30 14.72 -12.26
N GLY A 162 -16.55 14.61 -12.72
CA GLY A 162 -17.73 14.98 -11.93
C GLY A 162 -17.89 14.15 -10.67
N ILE A 163 -17.79 12.82 -10.77
CA ILE A 163 -17.88 11.90 -9.61
C ILE A 163 -16.80 12.23 -8.57
N PHE A 164 -15.54 12.39 -8.99
CA PHE A 164 -14.45 12.72 -8.07
C PHE A 164 -14.55 14.15 -7.50
N SER A 165 -15.11 15.10 -8.25
CA SER A 165 -15.38 16.44 -7.75
C SER A 165 -16.46 16.43 -6.66
N ILE A 166 -17.54 15.65 -6.85
CA ILE A 166 -18.57 15.45 -5.80
C ILE A 166 -17.95 14.81 -4.56
N TYR A 167 -17.10 13.79 -4.74
CA TYR A 167 -16.37 13.16 -3.63
C TYR A 167 -15.43 14.15 -2.92
N TRP A 168 -14.76 15.03 -3.65
CA TRP A 168 -13.93 16.09 -3.09
C TRP A 168 -14.76 17.08 -2.27
N ILE A 169 -15.92 17.52 -2.77
CA ILE A 169 -16.84 18.40 -2.02
C ILE A 169 -17.33 17.70 -0.75
N PHE A 170 -17.69 16.42 -0.82
CA PHE A 170 -18.05 15.63 0.35
C PHE A 170 -16.90 15.57 1.37
N CYS A 171 -15.67 15.31 0.91
CA CYS A 171 -14.48 15.31 1.77
C CYS A 171 -14.22 16.69 2.40
N PHE A 172 -14.39 17.77 1.63
CA PHE A 172 -14.26 19.14 2.10
C PHE A 172 -15.29 19.46 3.18
N LEU A 173 -16.57 19.17 2.95
CA LEU A 173 -17.62 19.35 3.96
C LEU A 173 -17.38 18.49 5.20
N ARG A 174 -16.94 17.24 5.01
CA ARG A 174 -16.55 16.35 6.09
C ARG A 174 -15.37 16.91 6.88
N PHE A 175 -14.40 17.54 6.24
CA PHE A 175 -13.29 18.22 6.91
C PHE A 175 -13.80 19.32 7.84
N PHE A 176 -14.73 20.18 7.40
CA PHE A 176 -15.30 21.21 8.29
C PHE A 176 -16.11 20.62 9.43
N ALA A 177 -16.86 19.53 9.20
CA ALA A 177 -17.55 18.82 10.26
C ALA A 177 -16.56 18.24 11.28
N GLN A 178 -15.54 17.51 10.81
CA GLN A 178 -14.49 16.92 11.65
C GLN A 178 -13.66 17.97 12.38
N LEU A 179 -13.34 19.10 11.74
CA LEU A 179 -12.63 20.23 12.33
C LEU A 179 -13.50 20.89 13.39
N LYS A 180 -14.80 21.11 13.12
CA LYS A 180 -15.75 21.64 14.09
C LYS A 180 -15.90 20.70 15.27
N ASP A 181 -15.95 19.39 15.04
CA ASP A 181 -16.01 18.39 16.10
C ASP A 181 -14.73 18.43 16.95
N ILE A 182 -13.54 18.43 16.34
CA ILE A 182 -12.25 18.54 17.04
C ILE A 182 -12.12 19.86 17.83
N LEU A 183 -12.50 20.99 17.22
CA LEU A 183 -12.44 22.30 17.88
C LEU A 183 -13.48 22.41 19.00
N LYS A 184 -14.67 21.82 18.81
CA LYS A 184 -15.69 21.72 19.86
C LYS A 184 -15.26 20.78 20.98
N ILE A 185 -14.49 19.74 20.73
CA ILE A 185 -13.99 18.81 21.77
C ILE A 185 -13.08 19.53 22.79
N ARG A 186 -12.52 20.71 22.48
CA ARG A 186 -11.88 21.59 23.48
C ARG A 186 -12.87 22.12 24.54
N GLN A 187 -14.18 22.08 24.27
CA GLN A 187 -15.23 22.65 25.13
C GLN A 187 -16.51 21.80 25.22
N PHE A 188 -16.52 20.56 24.73
CA PHE A 188 -17.72 19.74 24.55
C PHE A 188 -17.49 18.31 25.06
N TYR A 189 -17.23 18.22 26.37
CA TYR A 189 -17.11 16.98 27.13
C TYR A 189 -18.45 16.29 27.42
N TYR A 190 -19.56 16.86 26.97
CA TYR A 190 -20.89 16.36 27.30
C TYR A 190 -21.76 16.27 26.06
N ASN A 191 -21.74 15.12 25.41
CA ASN A 191 -22.95 14.67 24.72
C ASN A 191 -23.18 13.20 25.02
N ARG A 192 -24.23 12.97 25.79
CA ARG A 192 -24.75 11.67 26.15
C ARG A 192 -25.32 11.02 24.88
N ASN A 193 -25.07 9.71 24.76
CA ASN A 193 -25.73 8.73 23.88
C ASN A 193 -24.86 8.21 22.74
N PHE A 194 -23.82 7.46 23.08
CA PHE A 194 -23.37 6.34 22.25
C PHE A 194 -24.01 5.04 22.74
N CYS A 195 -25.27 4.84 22.38
CA CYS A 195 -25.79 3.48 22.32
C CYS A 195 -25.29 2.87 21.01
N VAL A 196 -24.31 1.97 21.10
CA VAL A 196 -24.08 1.01 20.01
C VAL A 196 -25.40 0.28 19.78
N ARG A 197 -26.05 0.56 18.65
CA ARG A 197 -27.36 0.02 18.32
C ARG A 197 -27.23 -1.49 18.15
N ARG A 198 -27.61 -2.24 19.20
CA ARG A 198 -27.55 -3.72 19.26
C ARG A 198 -28.39 -4.40 18.17
N ASP A 199 -29.24 -3.66 17.46
CA ASP A 199 -29.96 -4.12 16.27
C ASP A 199 -29.03 -4.57 15.13
N PHE A 200 -27.74 -4.19 15.15
CA PHE A 200 -26.76 -4.65 14.16
C PHE A 200 -26.34 -6.12 14.35
N ILE A 201 -26.55 -6.70 15.54
CA ILE A 201 -26.14 -8.06 15.89
C ILE A 201 -27.29 -9.07 15.65
N SER A 202 -28.53 -8.58 15.53
CA SER A 202 -29.72 -9.44 15.60
C SER A 202 -30.23 -9.98 14.26
N ASP A 203 -29.78 -9.46 13.10
CA ASP A 203 -30.29 -9.92 11.79
C ASP A 203 -29.19 -10.14 10.72
N PRO A 204 -28.73 -11.39 10.51
CA PRO A 204 -27.74 -11.71 9.49
C PRO A 204 -28.24 -11.48 8.06
N LYS A 205 -29.56 -11.47 7.81
CA LYS A 205 -30.12 -11.25 6.47
C LYS A 205 -30.05 -9.78 6.08
N THR A 206 -30.30 -8.87 7.01
CA THR A 206 -30.16 -7.42 6.79
C THR A 206 -28.69 -7.04 6.58
N LEU A 207 -27.77 -7.62 7.34
CA LEU A 207 -26.32 -7.41 7.13
C LEU A 207 -25.87 -7.89 5.75
N LYS A 208 -26.28 -9.10 5.34
CA LYS A 208 -25.97 -9.64 4.01
C LYS A 208 -26.48 -8.73 2.89
N LYS A 209 -27.72 -8.24 2.98
CA LYS A 209 -28.28 -7.30 1.99
C LYS A 209 -27.48 -6.00 1.91
N ARG A 210 -27.10 -5.42 3.06
CA ARG A 210 -26.27 -4.20 3.09
C ARG A 210 -24.90 -4.43 2.45
N LEU A 211 -24.24 -5.54 2.76
CA LEU A 211 -22.95 -5.89 2.15
C LEU A 211 -23.08 -6.13 0.65
N MET A 212 -24.16 -6.77 0.18
CA MET A 212 -24.41 -6.94 -1.26
C MET A 212 -24.66 -5.61 -1.97
N VAL A 213 -25.43 -4.69 -1.37
CA VAL A 213 -25.68 -3.36 -1.94
C VAL A 213 -24.40 -2.53 -2.02
N VAL A 214 -23.62 -2.50 -0.93
CA VAL A 214 -22.32 -1.81 -0.90
C VAL A 214 -21.35 -2.45 -1.91
N GLY A 215 -21.33 -3.79 -1.98
CA GLY A 215 -20.51 -4.53 -2.94
C GLY A 215 -20.88 -4.23 -4.40
N LEU A 216 -22.17 -4.17 -4.74
CA LEU A 216 -22.64 -3.81 -6.08
C LEU A 216 -22.29 -2.36 -6.43
N ALA A 217 -22.45 -1.44 -5.48
CA ALA A 217 -22.04 -0.05 -5.66
C ALA A 217 -20.52 0.05 -5.91
N MET A 218 -19.70 -0.61 -5.08
CA MET A 218 -18.24 -0.65 -5.26
C MET A 218 -17.83 -1.30 -6.59
N LEU A 219 -18.55 -2.33 -7.05
CA LEU A 219 -18.29 -2.95 -8.36
C LEU A 219 -18.54 -1.97 -9.51
N LEU A 220 -19.66 -1.23 -9.47
CA LEU A 220 -19.99 -0.21 -10.48
C LEU A 220 -18.98 0.96 -10.49
N LEU A 221 -18.49 1.37 -9.31
CA LEU A 221 -17.49 2.43 -9.20
C LEU A 221 -16.05 1.93 -9.45
N SER A 222 -15.79 0.63 -9.36
CA SER A 222 -14.45 0.04 -9.43
C SER A 222 -13.59 0.48 -10.64
N PRO A 223 -14.08 0.54 -11.89
CA PRO A 223 -13.23 0.95 -13.01
C PRO A 223 -12.70 2.39 -12.84
N PHE A 224 -13.52 3.30 -12.31
CA PHE A 224 -13.13 4.68 -12.06
C PHE A 224 -12.16 4.79 -10.88
N LEU A 225 -12.39 4.03 -9.81
CA LEU A 225 -11.53 4.01 -8.63
C LEU A 225 -10.14 3.47 -8.95
N VAL A 226 -10.03 2.42 -9.78
CA VAL A 226 -8.74 1.85 -10.17
C VAL A 226 -7.92 2.86 -10.97
N ILE A 227 -8.52 3.54 -11.96
CA ILE A 227 -7.83 4.56 -12.76
C ILE A 227 -7.33 5.69 -11.86
N PHE A 228 -8.20 6.21 -10.98
CA PHE A 228 -7.83 7.26 -10.04
C PHE A 228 -6.68 6.83 -9.12
N MET A 229 -6.76 5.61 -8.57
CA MET A 229 -5.72 5.07 -7.69
C MET A 229 -4.38 4.89 -8.41
N LEU A 230 -4.39 4.49 -9.68
CA LEU A 230 -3.17 4.36 -10.49
C LEU A 230 -2.52 5.72 -10.75
N VAL A 231 -3.31 6.74 -11.11
CA VAL A 231 -2.80 8.11 -11.30
C VAL A 231 -2.25 8.65 -10.00
N TYR A 232 -2.98 8.47 -8.88
CA TYR A 232 -2.52 8.89 -7.56
C TYR A 232 -1.22 8.18 -7.15
N LEU A 233 -1.11 6.87 -7.36
CA LEU A 233 0.10 6.09 -7.07
C LEU A 233 1.28 6.61 -7.89
N PHE A 234 1.07 6.84 -9.19
CA PHE A 234 2.10 7.35 -10.09
C PHE A 234 2.59 8.72 -9.62
N LEU A 235 1.68 9.67 -9.39
CA LEU A 235 2.05 11.01 -8.93
C LEU A 235 2.75 11.00 -7.56
N ARG A 236 2.29 10.14 -6.64
CA ARG A 236 2.85 10.04 -5.30
C ARG A 236 4.26 9.43 -5.27
N HIS A 237 4.53 8.49 -6.16
CA HIS A 237 5.78 7.71 -6.13
C HIS A 237 6.71 7.95 -7.31
N ALA A 238 6.36 8.80 -8.29
CA ALA A 238 7.19 9.09 -9.46
C ALA A 238 8.60 9.56 -9.09
N GLU A 239 8.71 10.45 -8.10
CA GLU A 239 10.00 10.93 -7.59
C GLU A 239 10.84 9.79 -6.97
N GLN A 240 10.21 8.95 -6.15
CA GLN A 240 10.89 7.80 -5.52
C GLN A 240 11.36 6.78 -6.55
N PHE A 241 10.58 6.53 -7.60
CA PHE A 241 10.97 5.65 -8.69
C PHE A 241 12.17 6.19 -9.49
N TYR A 242 12.26 7.51 -9.65
CA TYR A 242 13.35 8.14 -10.38
C TYR A 242 14.66 8.13 -9.59
N ASN A 243 14.61 8.51 -8.31
CA ASN A 243 15.82 8.66 -7.48
C ASN A 243 16.33 7.34 -6.88
N HIS A 244 15.43 6.43 -6.52
CA HIS A 244 15.79 5.16 -5.88
C HIS A 244 15.01 3.98 -6.47
N PRO A 245 15.36 3.50 -7.68
CA PRO A 245 14.64 2.40 -8.34
C PRO A 245 14.67 1.09 -7.53
N SER A 246 15.67 0.90 -6.67
CA SER A 246 15.74 -0.24 -5.73
C SER A 246 14.64 -0.24 -4.67
N THR A 247 14.04 0.92 -4.36
CA THR A 247 12.92 1.03 -3.40
C THR A 247 11.68 0.29 -3.89
N ALA A 248 11.45 0.26 -5.20
CA ALA A 248 10.34 -0.46 -5.81
C ALA A 248 10.42 -1.98 -5.58
N SER A 249 11.65 -2.51 -5.56
CA SER A 249 11.94 -3.92 -5.29
C SER A 249 12.16 -4.21 -3.80
N SER A 250 12.15 -3.20 -2.93
CA SER A 250 12.31 -3.40 -1.49
C SER A 250 11.15 -4.21 -0.94
N ARG A 251 11.47 -5.27 -0.20
CA ARG A 251 10.46 -6.14 0.40
C ARG A 251 9.89 -5.47 1.65
N ARG A 252 8.59 -5.63 1.86
CA ARG A 252 7.86 -5.16 3.04
C ARG A 252 6.98 -6.28 3.55
N TRP A 253 6.68 -6.26 4.84
CA TRP A 253 5.73 -7.20 5.42
C TRP A 253 4.34 -7.05 4.82
N SER A 254 3.76 -8.19 4.43
CA SER A 254 2.40 -8.24 3.92
C SER A 254 1.39 -7.84 5.00
N ASN A 255 0.20 -7.41 4.60
CA ASN A 255 -0.86 -7.10 5.56
C ASN A 255 -1.25 -8.34 6.37
N LEU A 256 -1.23 -9.53 5.77
CA LEU A 256 -1.47 -10.79 6.47
C LEU A 256 -0.41 -11.04 7.55
N SER A 257 0.87 -10.90 7.21
CA SER A 257 1.97 -11.06 8.17
C SER A 257 1.83 -10.08 9.33
N LYS A 258 1.41 -8.82 9.05
CA LYS A 258 1.15 -7.84 10.11
C LYS A 258 0.06 -8.29 11.08
N TRP A 259 -0.98 -8.95 10.60
CA TRP A 259 -2.02 -9.51 11.49
C TRP A 259 -1.51 -10.70 12.29
N ILE A 260 -0.68 -11.56 11.69
CA ILE A 260 -0.11 -12.74 12.36
C ILE A 260 0.88 -12.33 13.47
N PHE A 261 1.71 -11.31 13.24
CA PHE A 261 2.75 -10.87 14.19
C PHE A 261 2.25 -9.89 15.26
N ARG A 262 0.98 -9.50 15.19
CA ARG A 262 0.40 -8.53 16.12
C ARG A 262 0.05 -9.22 17.43
N GLU A 263 0.51 -8.67 18.53
CA GLU A 263 0.22 -9.20 19.86
C GLU A 263 -1.09 -8.64 20.43
N PHE A 264 -1.65 -9.34 21.40
CA PHE A 264 -2.85 -8.90 22.10
C PHE A 264 -2.56 -7.61 22.87
N ASN A 265 -3.50 -6.65 22.81
CA ASN A 265 -3.39 -5.32 23.43
C ASN A 265 -2.15 -4.51 22.99
N GLU A 266 -1.55 -4.87 21.85
CA GLU A 266 -0.43 -4.12 21.31
C GLU A 266 -0.90 -2.87 20.54
N VAL A 267 -0.33 -1.75 20.97
CA VAL A 267 -0.60 -0.43 20.42
C VAL A 267 0.17 -0.23 19.09
N ASP A 268 -0.47 0.44 18.13
CA ASP A 268 -0.01 0.47 16.72
C ASP A 268 1.41 1.02 16.51
N HIS A 269 1.84 2.04 17.28
CA HIS A 269 3.20 2.58 17.13
C HIS A 269 4.28 1.63 17.65
N PHE A 270 4.04 0.88 18.73
CA PHE A 270 4.98 -0.14 19.21
C PHE A 270 5.10 -1.30 18.23
N PHE A 271 3.97 -1.76 17.71
CA PHE A 271 3.93 -2.77 16.66
C PHE A 271 4.72 -2.33 15.42
N LYS A 272 4.46 -1.11 14.92
CA LYS A 272 5.18 -0.56 13.76
C LYS A 272 6.67 -0.44 14.02
N HIS A 273 7.08 0.03 15.21
CA HIS A 273 8.48 0.12 15.57
C HIS A 273 9.15 -1.25 15.49
N ARG A 274 8.60 -2.25 16.18
CA ARG A 274 9.11 -3.62 16.22
C ARG A 274 9.20 -4.25 14.83
N ILE A 275 8.13 -4.16 14.05
CA ILE A 275 8.07 -4.74 12.71
C ILE A 275 9.00 -4.02 11.73
N ASN A 276 9.13 -2.69 11.80
CA ASN A 276 10.04 -1.97 10.92
C ASN A 276 11.51 -2.31 11.22
N SER A 277 11.88 -2.50 12.50
CA SER A 277 13.21 -2.98 12.89
C SER A 277 13.51 -4.37 12.33
N SER A 278 12.51 -5.25 12.23
CA SER A 278 12.69 -6.60 11.67
C SER A 278 12.98 -6.62 10.15
N ILE A 279 12.65 -5.56 9.40
CA ILE A 279 12.75 -5.56 7.92
C ILE A 279 14.20 -5.75 7.46
N LEU A 280 15.16 -5.14 8.18
CA LEU A 280 16.58 -5.28 7.86
C LEU A 280 17.01 -6.75 7.97
N HIS A 281 16.75 -7.37 9.11
CA HIS A 281 17.09 -8.77 9.37
C HIS A 281 16.34 -9.74 8.43
N ALA A 282 15.09 -9.44 8.10
CA ALA A 282 14.28 -10.25 7.18
C ALA A 282 14.83 -10.19 5.75
N SER A 283 15.31 -9.01 5.33
CA SER A 283 16.00 -8.84 4.05
C SER A 283 17.30 -9.64 4.03
N ASP A 284 18.08 -9.59 5.11
CA ASP A 284 19.34 -10.31 5.21
C ASP A 284 19.15 -11.83 5.22
N TYR A 285 18.12 -12.36 5.88
CA TYR A 285 17.73 -13.76 5.77
C TYR A 285 17.40 -14.17 4.33
N LEU A 286 16.60 -13.37 3.61
CA LEU A 286 16.21 -13.67 2.23
C LEU A 286 17.37 -13.60 1.23
N LYS A 287 18.36 -12.74 1.47
CA LYS A 287 19.59 -12.65 0.65
C LYS A 287 20.42 -13.94 0.68
N GLN A 288 20.28 -14.75 1.73
CA GLN A 288 21.01 -16.02 1.87
C GLN A 288 20.54 -17.12 0.93
N PHE A 289 19.44 -16.88 0.20
CA PHE A 289 18.92 -17.80 -0.80
C PHE A 289 19.08 -17.23 -2.21
N PRO A 290 20.32 -17.00 -2.70
CA PRO A 290 20.51 -16.59 -4.07
C PRO A 290 20.03 -17.70 -5.01
N SER A 291 19.37 -17.30 -6.08
CA SER A 291 18.90 -18.23 -7.12
C SER A 291 19.95 -18.30 -8.23
N PRO A 292 20.75 -19.39 -8.32
CA PRO A 292 21.89 -19.47 -9.25
C PRO A 292 21.46 -19.34 -10.71
N ILE A 293 20.27 -19.86 -11.06
CA ILE A 293 19.71 -19.75 -12.42
C ILE A 293 19.49 -18.28 -12.81
N ILE A 294 18.91 -17.47 -11.92
CA ILE A 294 18.69 -16.04 -12.19
C ILE A 294 20.03 -15.33 -12.31
N THR A 295 21.01 -15.65 -11.46
CA THR A 295 22.35 -15.05 -11.53
C THR A 295 23.06 -15.38 -12.84
N ILE A 296 23.03 -16.65 -13.30
CA ILE A 296 23.66 -17.07 -14.55
C ILE A 296 23.01 -16.37 -15.75
N VAL A 297 21.67 -16.37 -15.81
CA VAL A 297 20.92 -15.71 -16.89
C VAL A 297 21.15 -14.20 -16.87
N ALA A 298 21.13 -13.55 -15.70
CA ALA A 298 21.39 -12.12 -15.55
C ALA A 298 22.82 -11.74 -15.97
N LYS A 299 23.82 -12.56 -15.61
CA LYS A 299 25.22 -12.37 -16.06
C LYS A 299 25.32 -12.44 -17.59
N PHE A 300 24.67 -13.42 -18.23
CA PHE A 300 24.66 -13.53 -19.69
C PHE A 300 23.98 -12.34 -20.37
N ILE A 301 22.78 -11.96 -19.91
CA ILE A 301 22.06 -10.80 -20.48
C ILE A 301 22.87 -9.52 -20.29
N SER A 302 23.42 -9.28 -19.10
CA SER A 302 24.25 -8.12 -18.81
C SER A 302 25.50 -8.06 -19.69
N PHE A 303 26.10 -9.21 -20.02
CA PHE A 303 27.24 -9.28 -20.92
C PHE A 303 26.86 -8.88 -22.35
N VAL A 304 25.77 -9.46 -22.88
CA VAL A 304 25.30 -9.16 -24.24
C VAL A 304 24.84 -7.70 -24.37
N SER A 305 23.96 -7.24 -23.49
CA SER A 305 23.45 -5.85 -23.53
C SER A 305 24.55 -4.83 -23.24
N GLY A 306 25.46 -5.15 -22.31
CA GLY A 306 26.60 -4.30 -21.96
C GLY A 306 27.60 -4.17 -23.11
N GLY A 307 27.82 -5.23 -23.89
CA GLY A 307 28.64 -5.20 -25.09
C GLY A 307 28.07 -4.25 -26.16
N PHE A 308 26.77 -4.37 -26.46
CA PHE A 308 26.11 -3.42 -27.38
C PHE A 308 26.16 -1.98 -26.85
N ALA A 309 25.84 -1.76 -25.57
CA ALA A 309 25.91 -0.43 -24.97
C ALA A 309 27.32 0.16 -25.04
N ALA A 310 28.37 -0.63 -24.78
CA ALA A 310 29.76 -0.18 -24.85
C ALA A 310 30.15 0.25 -26.27
N ILE A 311 29.77 -0.53 -27.30
CA ILE A 311 30.00 -0.17 -28.70
C ILE A 311 29.30 1.15 -29.04
N LEU A 312 28.04 1.31 -28.62
CA LEU A 312 27.28 2.54 -28.86
C LEU A 312 27.90 3.75 -28.16
N ILE A 313 28.45 3.58 -26.95
CA ILE A 313 29.18 4.63 -26.22
C ILE A 313 30.49 4.99 -26.94
N ILE A 314 31.21 4.01 -27.49
CA ILE A 314 32.43 4.27 -28.28
C ILE A 314 32.08 5.06 -29.54
N ILE A 315 31.02 4.67 -30.25
CA ILE A 315 30.52 5.43 -31.43
C ILE A 315 30.15 6.86 -31.01
N ALA A 316 29.47 7.02 -29.87
CA ALA A 316 29.12 8.34 -29.32
C ALA A 316 30.34 9.22 -29.08
N PHE A 317 31.43 8.63 -28.59
CA PHE A 317 32.67 9.34 -28.30
C PHE A 317 33.47 9.70 -29.56
N LEU A 318 33.40 8.87 -30.60
CA LEU A 318 34.09 9.13 -31.87
C LEU A 318 33.41 10.24 -32.66
N GLU A 319 32.08 10.20 -32.77
CA GLU A 319 31.32 11.21 -33.50
C GLU A 319 29.90 11.35 -32.96
N GLU A 320 29.58 12.53 -32.41
CA GLU A 320 28.25 12.81 -31.84
C GLU A 320 27.14 12.78 -32.90
N SER A 321 27.47 13.11 -34.16
CA SER A 321 26.55 13.12 -35.30
C SER A 321 26.02 11.72 -35.66
N LEU A 322 26.79 10.66 -35.40
CA LEU A 322 26.35 9.28 -35.65
C LEU A 322 25.28 8.82 -34.64
N LEU A 323 25.13 9.51 -33.50
CA LEU A 323 24.12 9.17 -32.50
C LEU A 323 22.69 9.54 -32.92
N GLU A 324 22.57 10.57 -33.76
CA GLU A 324 21.33 11.02 -34.37
C GLU A 324 20.93 10.13 -35.57
N GLY A 325 21.86 9.30 -36.05
CA GLY A 325 21.61 8.34 -37.11
C GLY A 325 20.40 7.44 -36.81
N HIS A 326 19.50 7.33 -37.78
CA HIS A 326 18.31 6.50 -37.67
C HIS A 326 18.59 5.07 -38.13
N ILE A 327 18.39 4.10 -37.24
CA ILE A 327 18.43 2.67 -37.52
C ILE A 327 17.06 2.07 -37.19
N PHE A 328 16.43 1.42 -38.18
CA PHE A 328 15.07 0.86 -38.07
C PHE A 328 14.02 1.85 -37.52
N GLY A 329 14.12 3.15 -37.87
CA GLY A 329 13.15 4.18 -37.48
C GLY A 329 13.29 4.72 -36.05
N ARG A 330 14.40 4.44 -35.36
CA ARG A 330 14.75 5.04 -34.06
C ARG A 330 16.19 5.55 -34.11
N ASN A 331 16.49 6.57 -33.31
CA ASN A 331 17.86 7.08 -33.18
C ASN A 331 18.74 6.11 -32.39
N LEU A 332 20.05 6.17 -32.61
CA LEU A 332 21.01 5.32 -31.92
C LEU A 332 21.01 5.55 -30.40
N PHE A 333 20.73 6.78 -29.98
CA PHE A 333 20.52 7.15 -28.57
C PHE A 333 19.42 6.32 -27.89
N TRP A 334 18.30 6.06 -28.56
CA TRP A 334 17.23 5.23 -28.00
C TRP A 334 17.70 3.81 -27.71
N TYR A 335 18.47 3.22 -28.62
CA TYR A 335 19.05 1.89 -28.40
C TYR A 335 20.09 1.91 -27.27
N ALA A 336 20.91 2.95 -27.17
CA ALA A 336 21.86 3.11 -26.06
C ALA A 336 21.15 3.19 -24.70
N ALA A 337 20.05 3.94 -24.61
CA ALA A 337 19.22 4.02 -23.41
C ALA A 337 18.58 2.65 -23.07
N VAL A 338 18.07 1.93 -24.07
CA VAL A 338 17.47 0.60 -23.86
C VAL A 338 18.51 -0.42 -23.40
N PHE A 339 19.65 -0.54 -24.09
CA PHE A 339 20.70 -1.48 -23.67
C PHE A 339 21.34 -1.08 -22.34
N GLY A 340 21.51 0.22 -22.07
CA GLY A 340 21.99 0.73 -20.79
C GLY A 340 21.05 0.40 -19.63
N THR A 341 19.75 0.61 -19.79
CA THR A 341 18.74 0.27 -18.77
C THR A 341 18.65 -1.23 -18.53
N ILE A 342 18.65 -2.06 -19.58
CA ILE A 342 18.68 -3.53 -19.45
C ILE A 342 19.94 -3.96 -18.69
N THR A 343 21.10 -3.39 -19.00
CA THR A 343 22.36 -3.70 -18.32
C THR A 343 22.31 -3.31 -16.85
N ALA A 344 21.79 -2.14 -16.51
CA ALA A 344 21.66 -1.68 -15.13
C ALA A 344 20.74 -2.59 -14.30
N ILE A 345 19.57 -2.96 -14.85
CA ILE A 345 18.60 -3.85 -14.18
C ILE A 345 19.17 -5.24 -13.99
N THR A 346 19.79 -5.81 -15.03
CA THR A 346 20.34 -7.17 -14.98
C THR A 346 21.53 -7.26 -14.04
N ARG A 347 22.39 -6.25 -13.97
CA ARG A 347 23.45 -6.17 -12.96
C ARG A 347 22.92 -6.07 -11.54
N ALA A 348 21.85 -5.30 -11.32
CA ALA A 348 21.22 -5.22 -9.99
C ALA A 348 20.62 -6.55 -9.52
N ALA A 349 20.33 -7.48 -10.44
CA ALA A 349 19.85 -8.83 -10.11
C ALA A 349 20.98 -9.84 -9.81
N VAL A 350 22.24 -9.51 -10.11
CA VAL A 350 23.39 -10.37 -9.79
C VAL A 350 23.65 -10.26 -8.28
N SER A 351 23.60 -11.40 -7.58
CA SER A 351 23.89 -11.48 -6.15
C SER A 351 25.39 -11.41 -5.88
N ASP A 352 25.80 -10.72 -4.81
CA ASP A 352 27.20 -10.63 -4.39
C ASP A 352 27.73 -11.99 -3.92
N GLU A 353 28.91 -12.38 -4.41
CA GLU A 353 29.52 -13.70 -4.19
C GLU A 353 30.16 -13.87 -2.79
N LEU A 354 30.23 -12.80 -1.98
CA LEU A 354 30.96 -12.77 -0.69
C LEU A 354 30.07 -12.87 0.55
N LEU A 355 28.83 -13.37 0.44
CA LEU A 355 27.92 -13.44 1.58
C LEU A 355 28.25 -14.65 2.46
N VAL A 356 28.60 -14.39 3.74
CA VAL A 356 28.73 -15.45 4.76
C VAL A 356 27.35 -16.06 5.00
N LEU A 357 27.20 -17.36 4.71
CA LEU A 357 25.94 -18.08 4.87
C LEU A 357 25.72 -18.44 6.34
N ASP A 358 24.70 -17.82 6.96
CA ASP A 358 24.20 -18.15 8.29
C ASP A 358 22.68 -17.91 8.38
N PRO A 359 21.86 -18.80 7.78
CA PRO A 359 20.42 -18.58 7.69
C PRO A 359 19.73 -18.76 9.04
N GLN A 360 20.35 -19.54 9.93
CA GLN A 360 19.86 -19.77 11.28
C GLN A 360 20.03 -18.52 12.14
N GLY A 361 21.22 -17.91 12.13
CA GLY A 361 21.47 -16.65 12.84
C GLY A 361 20.57 -15.52 12.35
N ALA A 362 20.45 -15.32 11.03
CA ALA A 362 19.58 -14.27 10.51
C ALA A 362 18.09 -14.50 10.83
N MET A 363 17.60 -15.74 10.73
CA MET A 363 16.23 -16.05 11.15
C MET A 363 16.03 -15.81 12.65
N SER A 364 17.00 -16.13 13.49
CA SER A 364 16.90 -15.87 14.94
C SER A 364 16.70 -14.37 15.25
N LEU A 365 17.41 -13.48 14.55
CA LEU A 365 17.26 -12.03 14.66
C LEU A 365 15.88 -11.56 14.19
N VAL A 366 15.34 -12.16 13.12
CA VAL A 366 13.96 -11.86 12.67
C VAL A 366 12.94 -12.28 13.71
N VAL A 367 13.09 -13.48 14.28
CA VAL A 367 12.19 -14.01 15.30
C VAL A 367 12.23 -13.18 16.58
N GLN A 368 13.40 -12.64 16.93
CA GLN A 368 13.54 -11.73 18.08
C GLN A 368 12.66 -10.48 17.96
N HIS A 369 12.37 -10.01 16.75
CA HIS A 369 11.46 -8.88 16.54
C HIS A 369 10.03 -9.31 16.19
N THR A 370 9.84 -10.36 15.39
CA THR A 370 8.49 -10.78 14.97
C THR A 370 7.76 -11.59 16.03
N HIS A 371 8.49 -12.15 17.00
CA HIS A 371 8.02 -13.08 18.03
C HIS A 371 7.23 -14.28 17.46
N HIS A 372 7.42 -14.57 16.17
CA HIS A 372 6.65 -15.57 15.45
C HIS A 372 7.59 -16.54 14.73
N MET A 373 7.57 -17.80 15.16
CA MET A 373 8.33 -18.89 14.52
C MET A 373 7.51 -20.17 14.50
N PRO A 374 6.92 -20.54 13.35
CA PRO A 374 6.20 -21.79 13.17
C PRO A 374 7.06 -23.00 13.59
N LYS A 375 6.47 -23.97 14.30
CA LYS A 375 7.18 -25.17 14.78
C LYS A 375 7.90 -25.93 13.66
N ARG A 376 7.32 -25.93 12.45
CA ARG A 376 7.84 -26.59 11.25
C ARG A 376 9.11 -25.94 10.67
N TRP A 377 9.41 -24.68 11.01
CA TRP A 377 10.60 -23.97 10.53
C TRP A 377 11.84 -24.26 11.37
N ARG A 378 11.65 -24.66 12.64
CA ARG A 378 12.74 -24.88 13.60
C ARG A 378 13.66 -26.01 13.13
N GLY A 379 14.96 -25.74 13.03
CA GLY A 379 15.97 -26.66 12.54
C GLY A 379 15.95 -26.88 11.02
N LYS A 380 15.10 -26.16 10.28
CA LYS A 380 14.97 -26.23 8.81
C LYS A 380 15.06 -24.84 8.17
N GLU A 381 15.67 -23.88 8.86
CA GLU A 381 15.72 -22.48 8.47
C GLU A 381 16.45 -22.26 7.14
N ASN A 382 17.35 -23.16 6.76
CA ASN A 382 18.11 -23.15 5.51
C ASN A 382 17.37 -23.79 4.32
N THR A 383 16.13 -24.22 4.48
CA THR A 383 15.38 -24.92 3.41
C THR A 383 14.58 -23.96 2.54
N VAL A 384 14.47 -24.29 1.25
CA VAL A 384 13.66 -23.52 0.29
C VAL A 384 12.18 -23.51 0.67
N THR A 385 11.70 -24.56 1.34
CA THR A 385 10.32 -24.62 1.86
C THR A 385 10.05 -23.52 2.87
N VAL A 386 10.98 -23.24 3.80
CA VAL A 386 10.84 -22.15 4.77
C VAL A 386 10.89 -20.81 4.06
N ARG A 387 11.85 -20.61 3.15
CA ARG A 387 11.95 -19.40 2.32
C ARG A 387 10.68 -19.10 1.52
N THR A 388 9.95 -20.12 1.07
CA THR A 388 8.73 -19.92 0.26
C THR A 388 7.53 -19.55 1.14
N GLU A 389 7.50 -20.03 2.38
CA GLU A 389 6.44 -19.70 3.34
C GLU A 389 6.68 -18.35 4.05
N PHE A 390 7.94 -17.95 4.19
CA PHE A 390 8.39 -16.67 4.74
C PHE A 390 8.16 -15.52 3.76
#